data_AF-A0AAU9T5L9-F1
#
_entry.id   AF-A0AAU9T5L9-F1
#
_cell.length_a   1.000
_cell.length_b   1.000
_cell.length_c   1.000
_cell.angle_alpha   90.00
_cell.angle_beta   90.00
_cell.angle_gamma   90.00
#
_symmetry.space_group_name_H-M   'P 1'
#
loop_
_entity.id
_entity.type
_entity.pdbx_description
1 polymer ?
#
loop_
_entity_poly.entity_id
_entity_poly.type
_entity_poly.pdbx_seq_one_letter_code
_entity_poly.pdbx_strand_id
1 'polypeptide(L)'
;MAYSRFVFFAFLALSVLLAGVESTEMMSEDSIWSSNKGGSLCCNDHPKFGVCTDDAKCSNWCRQGCDNGKGGFCKKSLCHCFC
;
A
#
# COMPACT_ATOMS: atom_id res chain seq x y z
N MET A 1 -35.96 26.32 -27.13
CA MET A 1 -34.69 26.53 -26.39
C MET A 1 -34.68 25.87 -25.00
N ALA A 2 -35.08 24.61 -24.83
CA ALA A 2 -34.98 23.90 -23.54
C ALA A 2 -33.77 22.93 -23.51
N TYR A 3 -33.49 22.29 -24.65
CA TYR A 3 -32.42 21.30 -24.83
C TYR A 3 -31.01 21.84 -24.51
N SER A 4 -30.71 23.09 -24.90
CA SER A 4 -29.40 23.72 -24.65
C SER A 4 -29.08 23.83 -23.15
N ARG A 5 -30.07 24.14 -22.30
CA ARG A 5 -29.86 24.25 -20.85
C ARG A 5 -29.57 22.90 -20.20
N PHE A 6 -30.28 21.86 -20.62
CA PHE A 6 -30.06 20.49 -20.12
C PHE A 6 -28.66 19.98 -20.48
N VAL A 7 -28.17 20.28 -21.68
CA VAL A 7 -26.81 19.92 -22.10
C VAL A 7 -25.78 20.65 -21.23
N PHE A 8 -25.96 21.94 -20.95
CA PHE A 8 -25.08 22.69 -20.05
C PHE A 8 -25.03 22.10 -18.63
N PHE A 9 -26.17 21.75 -18.04
CA PHE A 9 -26.20 21.14 -16.71
C PHE A 9 -25.54 19.75 -16.68
N ALA A 10 -25.70 18.96 -17.74
CA ALA A 10 -25.04 17.66 -17.86
C ALA A 10 -23.51 17.81 -17.92
N PHE A 11 -22.99 18.79 -18.67
CA PHE A 11 -21.55 19.07 -18.72
C PHE A 11 -21.01 19.56 -17.37
N LEU A 12 -21.72 20.45 -16.67
CA LEU A 12 -21.31 20.92 -15.35
C LEU A 12 -21.25 19.79 -14.31
N ALA A 13 -22.26 18.91 -14.30
CA ALA A 13 -22.26 17.74 -13.42
C ALA A 13 -21.10 16.78 -13.74
N LEU A 14 -20.81 16.55 -15.02
CA LEU A 14 -19.70 15.71 -15.45
C LEU A 14 -18.34 16.30 -15.03
N SER A 15 -18.15 17.61 -15.15
CA SER A 15 -16.93 18.30 -14.72
C SER A 15 -16.70 18.20 -13.21
N VAL A 16 -17.75 18.31 -12.40
CA VAL A 16 -17.66 18.17 -10.94
C VAL A 16 -17.31 16.73 -10.54
N LEU A 17 -17.91 15.74 -11.21
CA LEU A 17 -17.60 14.32 -10.97
C LEU A 17 -16.16 13.97 -11.34
N LEU A 18 -15.64 14.51 -12.45
CA LEU A 18 -14.25 14.31 -12.87
C LEU A 18 -13.27 15.04 -11.94
N ALA A 19 -13.61 16.23 -11.44
CA ALA A 19 -12.80 16.97 -10.46
C ALA A 19 -12.75 16.31 -9.07
N GLY A 20 -13.70 15.42 -8.75
CA GLY A 20 -13.74 14.65 -7.51
C GLY A 20 -13.08 13.26 -7.59
N VAL A 21 -12.57 12.87 -8.76
CA VAL A 21 -11.81 11.61 -8.98
C VAL A 21 -10.30 11.91 -9.03
N GLU A 22 -9.84 12.76 -8.14
CA GLU A 22 -8.44 12.78 -7.71
C GLU A 22 -8.43 12.78 -6.19
N SER A 23 -7.58 11.93 -5.60
CA SER A 23 -7.36 11.77 -4.16
C SER A 23 -8.28 10.78 -3.42
N THR A 24 -8.33 9.54 -3.88
CA THR A 24 -8.30 8.38 -2.95
C THR A 24 -6.99 7.63 -3.09
N GLU A 25 -5.88 8.33 -2.89
CA GLU A 25 -4.67 7.68 -2.40
C GLU A 25 -4.80 7.61 -0.88
N MET A 26 -5.31 6.48 -0.38
CA MET A 26 -5.24 6.13 1.03
C MET A 26 -3.77 5.84 1.35
N MET A 27 -2.96 6.88 1.55
CA MET A 27 -1.67 6.71 2.23
C MET A 27 -1.97 6.50 3.71
N SER A 28 -1.83 5.25 4.16
CA SER A 28 -1.59 4.98 5.58
C SER A 28 -0.24 5.57 5.95
N GLU A 29 -0.29 6.78 6.48
CA GLU A 29 0.81 7.49 7.12
C GLU A 29 1.10 6.88 8.50
N ASP A 30 1.54 5.63 8.57
CA ASP A 30 2.03 5.06 9.83
C ASP A 30 3.16 4.06 9.56
N SER A 31 4.29 4.58 9.11
CA SER A 31 5.59 4.03 9.50
C SER A 31 6.67 4.98 9.03
N ILE A 32 7.07 5.84 9.97
CA ILE A 32 8.28 6.64 9.94
C ILE A 32 9.42 5.81 9.35
N TRP A 33 9.76 6.13 8.11
CA TRP A 33 10.88 5.58 7.37
C TRP A 33 12.16 6.04 8.10
N SER A 34 12.71 5.19 8.96
CA SER A 34 14.11 5.31 9.38
C SER A 34 14.95 4.88 8.18
N SER A 35 15.22 5.85 7.31
CA SER A 35 16.00 5.65 6.09
C SER A 35 17.44 5.60 6.52
N ASN A 36 17.94 4.42 6.85
CA ASN A 36 19.38 4.26 6.96
C ASN A 36 19.83 2.86 6.52
N LYS A 37 20.58 2.90 5.42
CA LYS A 37 21.49 1.87 4.89
C LYS A 37 20.84 0.74 4.09
N GLY A 38 21.29 0.62 2.84
CA GLY A 38 21.01 -0.49 1.93
C GLY A 38 21.66 -1.80 2.40
N GLY A 39 21.10 -2.43 3.43
CA GLY A 39 21.60 -3.70 3.96
C GLY A 39 20.48 -4.51 4.59
N SER A 40 20.05 -5.55 3.87
CA SER A 40 19.16 -6.63 4.29
C SER A 40 17.67 -6.28 4.42
N LEU A 41 16.80 -7.13 3.82
CA LEU A 41 15.35 -7.16 4.05
C LEU A 41 15.03 -7.69 5.46
N CYS A 42 15.94 -7.61 6.43
CA CYS A 42 15.81 -8.26 7.73
C CYS A 42 15.43 -7.25 8.79
N CYS A 43 14.87 -7.72 9.90
CA CYS A 43 14.55 -6.89 11.06
C CYS A 43 13.55 -5.75 10.81
N ASN A 44 12.69 -5.89 9.79
CA ASN A 44 11.79 -4.83 9.37
C ASN A 44 10.42 -5.37 8.97
N ASP A 45 9.42 -4.49 9.04
CA ASP A 45 8.09 -4.71 8.47
C ASP A 45 8.15 -4.48 6.95
N HIS A 46 7.58 -5.40 6.17
CA HIS A 46 7.63 -5.38 4.71
C HIS A 46 6.23 -5.25 4.11
N PRO A 47 5.79 -4.02 3.80
CA PRO A 47 4.54 -3.81 3.09
C PRO A 47 4.59 -4.34 1.65
N LYS A 48 5.79 -4.50 1.07
CA LYS A 48 5.99 -5.05 -0.29
C LYS A 48 5.66 -6.53 -0.43
N PHE A 49 5.66 -7.29 0.67
CA PHE A 49 5.22 -8.68 0.64
C PHE A 49 3.69 -8.82 0.49
N GLY A 50 2.95 -7.71 0.42
CA GLY A 50 1.51 -7.68 0.28
C GLY A 50 0.80 -7.96 1.61
N VAL A 51 -0.50 -8.22 1.53
CA VAL A 51 -1.30 -8.53 2.72
C VAL A 51 -0.84 -9.87 3.30
N CYS A 52 -0.27 -9.80 4.50
CA CYS A 52 0.16 -10.95 5.25
C CYS A 52 -1.07 -11.66 5.84
N THR A 53 -1.47 -12.76 5.21
CA THR A 53 -2.59 -13.62 5.65
C THR A 53 -2.13 -14.89 6.33
N ASP A 54 -0.86 -15.25 6.18
CA ASP A 54 -0.29 -16.51 6.62
C ASP A 54 1.18 -16.31 7.04
N ASP A 55 1.49 -16.72 8.27
CA ASP A 55 2.81 -16.57 8.87
C ASP A 55 3.86 -17.42 8.15
N ALA A 56 3.49 -18.59 7.61
CA ALA A 56 4.43 -19.46 6.90
C ALA A 56 4.86 -18.83 5.56
N LYS A 57 3.93 -18.18 4.86
CA LYS A 57 4.22 -17.42 3.64
C LYS A 57 5.16 -16.25 3.92
N CYS A 58 4.87 -15.49 4.97
CA CYS A 58 5.75 -14.43 5.45
C CYS A 58 7.14 -14.94 5.80
N SER A 59 7.20 -16.05 6.54
CA SER A 59 8.45 -16.72 6.90
C SER A 59 9.27 -17.14 5.69
N ASN A 60 8.64 -17.65 4.64
CA ASN A 60 9.35 -18.03 3.42
C ASN A 60 9.92 -16.81 2.66
N TRP A 61 9.15 -15.72 2.57
CA TRP A 61 9.63 -14.48 1.96
C TRP A 61 10.80 -13.87 2.72
N CYS A 62 10.72 -13.84 4.05
CA CYS A 62 11.83 -13.41 4.89
C CYS A 62 13.06 -14.29 4.66
N ARG A 63 12.93 -15.61 4.64
CA ARG A 63 14.06 -16.53 4.38
C ARG A 63 14.68 -16.36 2.99
N GLN A 64 13.92 -15.89 2.00
CA GLN A 64 14.42 -15.60 0.66
C GLN A 64 15.09 -14.22 0.56
N GLY A 65 14.60 -13.24 1.32
CA GLY A 65 15.13 -11.88 1.35
C GLY A 65 16.25 -11.65 2.37
N CYS A 66 16.42 -12.58 3.31
CA CYS A 66 17.37 -12.49 4.40
C CYS A 66 18.35 -13.65 4.45
N ASP A 67 19.63 -13.30 4.40
CA ASP A 67 20.74 -14.25 4.55
C ASP A 67 20.90 -14.78 5.99
N ASN A 68 20.12 -14.25 6.95
CA ASN A 68 20.14 -14.74 8.33
C ASN A 68 19.37 -16.08 8.50
N GLY A 69 18.69 -16.55 7.45
CA GLY A 69 17.94 -17.81 7.46
C GLY A 69 16.73 -17.81 8.41
N LYS A 70 16.38 -16.66 8.98
CA LYS A 70 15.27 -16.50 9.89
C LYS A 70 14.00 -16.14 9.13
N GLY A 71 12.90 -16.65 9.66
CA GLY A 71 11.57 -16.40 9.12
C GLY A 71 11.01 -15.03 9.53
N GLY A 72 9.69 -14.96 9.56
CA GLY A 72 8.94 -13.79 9.94
C GLY A 72 7.51 -14.19 10.30
N PHE A 73 6.72 -13.20 10.71
CA PHE A 73 5.32 -13.37 11.10
C PHE A 73 4.46 -12.20 10.62
N CYS A 74 3.15 -12.41 10.56
CA CYS A 74 2.18 -11.39 10.21
C CYS A 74 1.86 -10.50 11.40
N LYS A 75 2.20 -9.22 11.29
CA LYS A 75 1.87 -8.16 12.24
C LYS A 75 0.91 -7.18 11.57
N LYS A 76 -0.35 -7.17 12.01
CA LYS A 76 -1.39 -6.26 11.47
C LYS A 76 -1.46 -6.27 9.92
N SER A 77 -1.40 -7.47 9.34
CA SER A 77 -1.39 -7.69 7.89
C SER A 77 -0.11 -7.27 7.14
N LEU A 78 0.95 -6.86 7.84
CA LEU A 78 2.30 -6.72 7.27
C LEU A 78 3.18 -7.88 7.69
N CYS A 79 4.11 -8.27 6.81
CA CYS A 79 5.07 -9.32 7.12
C CYS A 79 6.28 -8.72 7.85
N HIS A 80 6.56 -9.16 9.08
CA HIS A 80 7.69 -8.74 9.89
C HIS A 80 8.77 -9.82 9.88
N CYS A 81 9.96 -9.52 9.36
CA CYS A 81 11.08 -10.46 9.32
C CYS A 81 11.95 -10.38 10.58
N PHE A 82 12.34 -11.52 11.13
CA PHE A 82 13.18 -11.59 12.32
C PHE A 82 14.63 -11.17 12.06
N CYS A 83 15.26 -10.64 13.12
CA CYS A 83 16.70 -10.64 13.31
C CYS A 83 17.16 -11.95 13.95
#